data_AF-A0A846GH59-F1
#
_entry.id   AF-A0A846GH59-F1
#
_cell.length_a   1.000
_cell.length_b   1.000
_cell.length_c   1.000
_cell.angle_alpha   90.00
_cell.angle_beta   90.00
_cell.angle_gamma   90.00
#
_symmetry.space_group_name_H-M   'P 1'
#
loop_
_entity.id
_entity.type
_entity.pdbx_description
1 polymer ?
#
loop_
_entity_poly.entity_id
_entity_poly.type
_entity_poly.pdbx_seq_one_letter_code
_entity_poly.pdbx_strand_id
1 'polypeptide(L)'
;MIAAITPFIKPESEPPPTPTPTSSPSQVKVNYAPVSGVKFFCGTGEYKGRNVPATIVENIQSNEEIIVILWKLDNYYFGENYPPQKRCEMVSERFQNIYDRGGLKYIVTTLETWVPNQEIPVVCGVKQMMSSCNNEDLLFTLQSNDDPDLVVDDLVNRRQFPSENPPIIRGEEPPNTFAEGKRVYYDFSGVLNRWQLEETPEERPAF
;
A
#
# COMPACT_ATOMS: atom_id res chain seq x y z
N MET A 1 -25.20 -20.94 85.32
CA MET A 1 -25.75 -20.81 83.95
C MET A 1 -24.67 -20.17 83.09
N ILE A 2 -24.08 -20.92 82.14
CA ILE A 2 -24.20 -20.73 80.66
C ILE A 2 -23.51 -19.39 80.25
N ALA A 3 -22.50 -19.33 79.38
CA ALA A 3 -22.41 -19.96 78.06
C ALA A 3 -20.96 -20.16 77.61
N ALA A 4 -20.72 -21.29 76.92
CA ALA A 4 -19.55 -21.53 76.09
C ALA A 4 -19.67 -20.74 74.77
N ILE A 5 -18.58 -20.10 74.35
CA ILE A 5 -18.49 -19.39 73.07
C ILE A 5 -17.87 -20.35 72.05
N THR A 6 -18.70 -20.93 71.19
CA THR A 6 -18.27 -21.62 69.96
C THR A 6 -17.86 -20.59 68.91
N PRO A 7 -16.73 -20.76 68.20
CA PRO A 7 -16.41 -19.95 67.05
C PRO A 7 -17.28 -20.36 65.86
N PHE A 8 -17.90 -19.36 65.22
CA PHE A 8 -18.63 -19.50 63.96
C PHE A 8 -17.64 -19.87 62.84
N ILE A 9 -17.72 -21.10 62.34
CA ILE A 9 -17.09 -21.51 61.09
C ILE A 9 -17.91 -20.90 59.94
N LYS A 10 -17.26 -20.05 59.15
CA LYS A 10 -17.81 -19.46 57.92
C LYS A 10 -17.98 -20.56 56.87
N PRO A 11 -19.15 -20.71 56.24
CA PRO A 11 -19.31 -21.69 55.16
C PRO A 11 -18.49 -21.26 53.94
N GLU A 12 -17.71 -22.20 53.41
CA GLU A 12 -16.91 -22.09 52.21
C GLU A 12 -17.83 -21.90 51.00
N SER A 13 -17.64 -20.80 50.26
CA SER A 13 -18.39 -20.50 49.04
C SER A 13 -18.00 -21.48 47.94
N GLU A 14 -19.00 -22.17 47.40
CA GLU A 14 -18.91 -23.07 46.26
C GLU A 14 -18.23 -22.38 45.05
N PRO A 15 -17.33 -23.06 44.30
CA PRO A 15 -16.71 -22.47 43.12
C PRO A 15 -17.75 -22.23 42.01
N PRO A 16 -17.60 -21.14 41.22
CA PRO A 16 -18.53 -20.82 40.15
C PRO A 16 -18.57 -21.94 39.09
N PRO A 17 -19.73 -22.20 38.46
CA PRO A 17 -19.84 -23.22 37.43
C PRO A 17 -18.94 -22.87 36.23
N THR A 18 -18.15 -23.85 35.80
CA THR A 18 -17.33 -23.80 34.59
C THR A 18 -18.20 -23.42 33.39
N PRO A 19 -17.84 -22.40 32.59
CA PRO A 19 -18.58 -22.10 31.38
C PRO A 19 -18.38 -23.24 30.36
N THR A 20 -19.47 -23.91 30.03
CA THR A 20 -19.60 -24.86 28.92
C THR A 20 -19.15 -24.18 27.61
N PRO A 21 -18.44 -24.86 26.70
CA PRO A 21 -18.05 -24.27 25.42
C PRO A 21 -19.29 -24.04 24.55
N THR A 22 -19.79 -22.81 24.55
CA THR A 22 -20.78 -22.33 23.59
C THR A 22 -20.15 -22.37 22.20
N SER A 23 -20.75 -23.16 21.31
CA SER A 23 -20.42 -23.25 19.89
C SER A 23 -20.39 -21.87 19.24
N SER A 24 -19.19 -21.38 18.96
CA SER A 24 -18.96 -20.18 18.14
C SER A 24 -19.55 -20.38 16.73
N PRO A 25 -20.26 -19.40 16.17
CA PRO A 25 -20.63 -19.46 14.76
C PRO A 25 -19.35 -19.50 13.92
N SER A 26 -19.30 -20.48 13.03
CA SER A 26 -18.19 -20.88 12.18
C SER A 26 -17.35 -19.69 11.70
N GLN A 27 -16.03 -19.78 11.95
CA GLN A 27 -15.06 -18.93 11.26
C GLN A 27 -15.17 -19.19 9.76
N VAL A 28 -15.73 -18.22 9.04
CA VAL A 28 -15.57 -18.12 7.61
C VAL A 28 -14.07 -17.94 7.36
N LYS A 29 -13.41 -19.00 6.89
CA LYS A 29 -12.09 -18.87 6.26
C LYS A 29 -12.29 -17.96 5.05
N VAL A 30 -11.97 -16.68 5.19
CA VAL A 30 -11.83 -15.79 4.05
C VAL A 30 -10.56 -16.25 3.33
N ASN A 31 -10.74 -17.11 2.32
CA ASN A 31 -9.71 -17.35 1.33
C ASN A 31 -9.49 -16.02 0.60
N TYR A 32 -8.49 -15.26 1.04
CA TYR A 32 -7.86 -14.29 0.16
C TYR A 32 -7.17 -15.10 -0.93
N ALA A 33 -7.89 -15.39 -2.02
CA ALA A 33 -7.21 -15.73 -3.26
C ALA A 33 -6.26 -14.56 -3.55
N PRO A 34 -4.99 -14.82 -3.93
CA PRO A 34 -4.15 -13.75 -4.44
C PRO A 34 -4.96 -13.07 -5.55
N VAL A 35 -4.95 -11.74 -5.57
CA VAL A 35 -5.52 -10.98 -6.69
C VAL A 35 -4.65 -11.37 -7.88
N SER A 36 -5.03 -12.44 -8.60
CA SER A 36 -4.20 -13.03 -9.62
C SER A 36 -4.51 -12.30 -10.92
N GLY A 37 -3.56 -11.53 -11.42
CA GLY A 37 -3.78 -10.75 -12.64
C GLY A 37 -2.77 -9.65 -12.87
N VAL A 38 -2.09 -9.17 -11.82
CA VAL A 38 -1.16 -8.05 -11.91
C VAL A 38 0.23 -8.43 -11.43
N LYS A 39 1.26 -7.96 -12.13
CA LYS A 39 2.65 -8.09 -11.75
C LYS A 39 3.35 -6.75 -11.81
N PHE A 40 4.09 -6.40 -10.77
CA PHE A 40 4.98 -5.24 -10.70
C PHE A 40 6.43 -5.70 -10.84
N PHE A 41 7.20 -5.01 -11.67
CA PHE A 41 8.62 -5.29 -11.85
C PHE A 41 9.40 -4.06 -12.31
N CYS A 42 10.72 -4.13 -12.15
CA CYS A 42 11.62 -3.15 -12.72
C CYS A 42 11.99 -3.57 -14.15
N GLY A 43 11.72 -2.68 -15.11
CA GLY A 43 12.07 -2.84 -16.52
C GLY A 43 12.71 -1.58 -17.07
N THR A 44 12.50 -1.31 -18.36
CA THR A 44 13.07 -0.15 -19.06
C THR A 44 11.95 0.68 -19.69
N GLY A 45 12.10 2.00 -19.65
CA GLY A 45 11.25 2.93 -20.39
C GLY A 45 12.09 4.01 -21.06
N GLU A 46 11.50 4.72 -22.02
CA GLU A 46 12.18 5.82 -22.72
C GLU A 46 11.91 7.15 -22.02
N TYR A 47 12.96 7.92 -21.75
CA TYR A 47 12.87 9.30 -21.29
C TYR A 47 13.90 10.18 -22.01
N LYS A 48 13.41 11.19 -22.74
CA LYS A 48 14.22 12.12 -23.55
C LYS A 48 15.20 11.38 -24.49
N GLY A 49 14.72 10.36 -25.21
CA GLY A 49 15.52 9.58 -26.17
C GLY A 49 16.54 8.62 -25.54
N ARG A 50 16.44 8.36 -24.23
CA ARG A 50 17.31 7.42 -23.51
C ARG A 50 16.49 6.39 -22.76
N ASN A 51 17.01 5.17 -22.74
CA ASN A 51 16.48 4.10 -21.89
C ASN A 51 16.83 4.39 -20.43
N VAL A 52 15.82 4.38 -19.56
CA VAL A 52 15.94 4.58 -18.12
C VAL A 52 15.23 3.45 -17.37
N PRO A 53 15.64 3.11 -16.13
CA PRO A 53 14.93 2.12 -15.33
C PRO A 53 13.49 2.57 -15.08
N ALA A 54 12.57 1.61 -15.11
CA ALA A 54 11.13 1.89 -15.03
C ALA A 54 10.42 0.91 -14.10
N THR A 55 9.60 1.41 -13.18
CA THR A 55 8.63 0.56 -12.46
C THR A 55 7.42 0.35 -13.36
N ILE A 56 7.18 -0.91 -13.72
CA ILE A 56 6.16 -1.33 -14.67
C ILE A 56 5.15 -2.20 -13.95
N VAL A 57 3.88 -2.04 -14.31
CA VAL A 57 2.79 -2.93 -13.92
C VAL A 57 2.23 -3.62 -15.15
N GLU A 58 2.15 -4.94 -15.11
CA GLU A 58 1.71 -5.80 -16.19
C GLU A 58 0.42 -6.53 -15.81
N ASN A 59 -0.50 -6.63 -16.75
CA ASN A 59 -1.59 -7.59 -16.70
C ASN A 59 -1.08 -8.93 -17.21
N ILE A 60 -0.95 -9.94 -16.35
CA ILE A 60 -0.39 -11.23 -16.75
C ILE A 60 -1.29 -12.01 -17.74
N GLN A 61 -2.57 -11.64 -17.86
CA GLN A 61 -3.52 -12.32 -18.75
C GLN A 61 -3.46 -11.73 -20.16
N SER A 62 -3.41 -10.41 -20.27
CA SER A 62 -3.35 -9.70 -21.56
C SER A 62 -1.94 -9.35 -22.02
N ASN A 63 -0.93 -9.47 -21.15
CA ASN A 63 0.43 -8.92 -21.30
C ASN A 63 0.45 -7.41 -21.59
N GLU A 64 -0.57 -6.68 -21.14
CA GLU A 64 -0.58 -5.22 -21.24
C GLU A 64 0.30 -4.63 -20.13
N GLU A 65 1.29 -3.83 -20.54
CA GLU A 65 2.22 -3.18 -19.63
C GLU A 65 1.95 -1.68 -19.49
N ILE A 66 2.17 -1.19 -18.28
CA ILE A 66 2.07 0.22 -17.96
C ILE A 66 3.29 0.67 -17.19
N ILE A 67 4.04 1.59 -17.80
CA ILE A 67 5.14 2.28 -17.12
C ILE A 67 4.54 3.27 -16.12
N VAL A 68 4.71 3.00 -14.84
CA VAL A 68 4.17 3.82 -13.75
C VAL A 68 5.17 4.89 -13.33
N ILE A 69 6.44 4.51 -13.16
CA ILE A 69 7.51 5.40 -12.71
C ILE A 69 8.72 5.27 -13.63
N LEU A 70 9.26 6.40 -14.09
CA LEU A 70 10.56 6.49 -14.78
C LEU A 70 11.62 7.05 -13.82
N TRP A 71 12.74 6.34 -13.71
CA TRP A 71 13.84 6.67 -12.80
C TRP A 71 15.00 7.33 -13.55
N LYS A 72 15.15 8.65 -13.42
CA LYS A 72 16.22 9.38 -14.14
C LYS A 72 17.62 8.89 -13.74
N LEU A 73 18.46 8.59 -14.74
CA LEU A 73 19.81 8.01 -14.56
C LEU A 73 20.78 8.88 -13.76
N ASP A 74 20.57 10.19 -13.76
CA ASP A 74 21.39 11.19 -13.07
C ASP A 74 20.86 11.56 -11.68
N ASN A 75 19.81 10.89 -11.18
CA ASN A 75 19.22 11.18 -9.89
C ASN A 75 19.82 10.32 -8.75
N TYR A 76 20.72 10.95 -8.00
CA TYR A 76 21.38 10.39 -6.81
C TYR A 76 20.96 11.10 -5.51
N TYR A 77 19.73 11.63 -5.44
CA TYR A 77 19.22 12.36 -4.27
C TYR A 77 19.39 11.59 -2.95
N PHE A 78 19.20 10.27 -2.98
CA PHE A 78 19.38 9.39 -1.80
C PHE A 78 20.82 8.87 -1.64
N GLY A 79 21.79 9.49 -2.32
CA GLY A 79 23.19 9.10 -2.33
C GLY A 79 23.52 7.96 -3.29
N GLU A 80 24.82 7.72 -3.47
CA GLU A 80 25.36 6.72 -4.41
C GLU A 80 24.96 5.28 -4.07
N ASN A 81 24.59 5.01 -2.82
CA ASN A 81 24.11 3.70 -2.37
C ASN A 81 22.70 3.35 -2.85
N TYR A 82 21.97 4.35 -3.37
CA TYR A 82 20.60 4.21 -3.88
C TYR A 82 20.46 4.81 -5.30
N PRO A 83 21.23 4.28 -6.27
CA PRO A 83 21.17 4.74 -7.65
C PRO A 83 19.79 4.43 -8.26
N PRO A 84 19.43 5.08 -9.37
CA PRO A 84 18.13 4.92 -10.04
C PRO A 84 17.71 3.46 -10.28
N GLN A 85 18.62 2.62 -10.76
CA GLN A 85 18.37 1.19 -11.00
C GLN A 85 17.95 0.46 -9.72
N LYS A 86 18.71 0.63 -8.63
CA LYS A 86 18.41 -0.01 -7.35
C LYS A 86 17.08 0.46 -6.77
N ARG A 87 16.75 1.75 -6.92
CA ARG A 87 15.45 2.27 -6.48
C ARG A 87 14.30 1.67 -7.29
N CYS A 88 14.47 1.55 -8.61
CA CYS A 88 13.50 0.85 -9.46
C CYS A 88 13.22 -0.57 -8.98
N GLU A 89 14.28 -1.35 -8.70
CA GLU A 89 14.17 -2.72 -8.18
C GLU A 89 13.43 -2.77 -6.85
N MET A 90 13.90 -2.01 -5.86
CA MET A 90 13.32 -1.99 -4.51
C MET A 90 11.86 -1.55 -4.50
N VAL A 91 11.52 -0.51 -5.27
CA VAL A 91 10.16 0.02 -5.31
C VAL A 91 9.22 -0.95 -6.02
N SER A 92 9.66 -1.54 -7.12
CA SER A 92 8.85 -2.53 -7.85
C SER A 92 8.61 -3.78 -7.01
N GLU A 93 9.63 -4.26 -6.29
CA GLU A 93 9.52 -5.37 -5.35
C GLU A 93 8.54 -5.06 -4.21
N ARG A 94 8.58 -3.84 -3.65
CA ARG A 94 7.61 -3.41 -2.62
C ARG A 94 6.20 -3.35 -3.15
N PHE A 95 5.98 -2.80 -4.35
CA PHE A 95 4.67 -2.85 -5.00
C PHE A 95 4.17 -4.29 -5.13
N GLN A 96 5.01 -5.21 -5.62
CA GLN A 96 4.64 -6.61 -5.77
C GLN A 96 4.29 -7.26 -4.42
N ASN A 97 5.16 -7.13 -3.42
CA ASN A 97 4.97 -7.74 -2.10
C ASN A 97 3.69 -7.22 -1.41
N ILE A 98 3.42 -5.91 -1.51
CA ILE A 98 2.22 -5.31 -0.92
C ILE A 98 0.97 -5.71 -1.72
N TYR A 99 1.07 -5.85 -3.05
CA TYR A 99 -0.03 -6.35 -3.88
C TYR A 99 -0.39 -7.80 -3.52
N ASP A 100 0.61 -8.68 -3.43
CA ASP A 100 0.43 -10.12 -3.19
C ASP A 100 -0.26 -10.41 -1.85
N ARG A 101 -0.02 -9.56 -0.84
CA ARG A 101 -0.68 -9.66 0.47
C ARG A 101 -2.01 -8.89 0.57
N GLY A 102 -2.50 -8.31 -0.54
CA GLY A 102 -3.74 -7.53 -0.60
C GLY A 102 -3.67 -6.20 0.14
N GLY A 103 -2.46 -5.63 0.26
CA GLY A 103 -2.18 -4.38 0.97
C GLY A 103 -2.29 -3.13 0.09
N LEU A 104 -2.34 -3.23 -1.23
CA LEU A 104 -2.46 -2.06 -2.14
C LEU A 104 -3.90 -1.52 -2.25
N LYS A 105 -4.73 -1.63 -1.21
CA LYS A 105 -6.12 -1.16 -1.27
C LYS A 105 -6.20 0.36 -1.31
N TYR A 106 -5.37 1.01 -0.51
CA TYR A 106 -5.23 2.47 -0.46
C TYR A 106 -3.77 2.84 -0.63
N ILE A 107 -3.50 3.93 -1.33
CA ILE A 107 -2.19 4.58 -1.31
C ILE A 107 -2.31 5.83 -0.46
N VAL A 108 -1.36 6.01 0.47
CA VAL A 108 -1.35 7.09 1.44
C VAL A 108 0.01 7.74 1.54
N THR A 109 0.00 9.04 1.76
CA THR A 109 1.18 9.87 2.06
C THR A 109 1.29 10.04 3.56
N THR A 110 2.49 9.82 4.11
CA THR A 110 2.71 10.05 5.54
C THR A 110 4.15 10.40 5.85
N LEU A 111 4.36 10.94 7.06
CA LEU A 111 5.68 11.01 7.64
C LEU A 111 5.93 9.69 8.37
N GLU A 112 6.97 8.99 7.96
CA GLU A 112 7.40 7.82 8.70
C GLU A 112 8.02 8.22 10.04
N THR A 113 7.84 7.35 11.03
CA THR A 113 8.28 7.60 12.41
C THR A 113 9.20 6.50 12.94
N TRP A 114 9.57 5.52 12.09
CA TRP A 114 10.41 4.39 12.49
C TRP A 114 11.91 4.70 12.35
N VAL A 115 12.29 5.74 11.60
CA VAL A 115 13.63 6.33 11.64
C VAL A 115 13.70 7.34 12.80
N PRO A 116 14.55 7.09 13.83
CA PRO A 116 14.65 7.98 14.98
C PRO A 116 15.12 9.38 14.58
N ASN A 117 14.48 10.41 15.15
CA ASN A 117 14.85 11.83 15.01
C ASN A 117 14.78 12.39 13.57
N GLN A 118 14.03 11.75 12.68
CA GLN A 118 13.86 12.25 11.31
C GLN A 118 12.41 12.03 10.85
N GLU A 119 11.77 13.09 10.37
CA GLU A 119 10.50 12.98 9.65
C GLU A 119 10.81 12.81 8.18
N ILE A 120 10.48 11.65 7.62
CA ILE A 120 10.75 11.34 6.22
C ILE A 120 9.40 11.15 5.51
N PRO A 121 9.08 11.98 4.49
CA PRO A 121 7.85 11.80 3.72
C PRO A 121 7.94 10.53 2.88
N VAL A 122 6.93 9.68 3.01
CA VAL A 122 6.85 8.38 2.36
C VAL A 122 5.48 8.17 1.74
N VAL A 123 5.46 7.33 0.70
CA VAL A 123 4.25 6.79 0.11
C VAL A 123 4.12 5.33 0.55
N CYS A 124 2.93 4.96 1.02
CA CYS A 124 2.65 3.63 1.53
C CYS A 124 1.40 3.03 0.88
N GLY A 125 1.40 1.71 0.72
CA GLY A 125 0.23 0.94 0.33
C GLY A 125 -0.39 0.26 1.54
N VAL A 126 -1.65 0.57 1.85
CA VAL A 126 -2.34 0.06 3.04
C VAL A 126 -3.69 -0.60 2.73
N LYS A 127 -4.02 -1.65 3.49
CA LYS A 127 -5.26 -2.42 3.30
C LYS A 127 -6.51 -1.68 3.78
N GLN A 128 -6.39 -0.77 4.75
CA GLN A 128 -7.51 -0.06 5.36
C GLN A 128 -7.14 1.40 5.59
N MET A 129 -8.11 2.30 5.49
CA MET A 129 -7.90 3.69 5.91
C MET A 129 -7.50 3.73 7.38
N MET A 130 -6.69 4.71 7.76
CA MET A 130 -6.18 4.92 9.12
C MET A 130 -5.25 3.84 9.68
N SER A 131 -4.90 2.79 8.93
CA SER A 131 -3.84 1.88 9.37
C SER A 131 -2.48 2.60 9.41
N SER A 132 -1.64 2.22 10.36
CA SER A 132 -0.25 2.68 10.41
C SER A 132 0.47 2.26 9.12
N CYS A 133 1.17 3.19 8.47
CA CYS A 133 2.20 2.79 7.54
C CYS A 133 3.39 2.28 8.35
N ASN A 134 3.76 1.03 8.14
CA ASN A 134 4.99 0.45 8.69
C ASN A 134 5.99 0.21 7.56
N ASN A 135 7.20 -0.25 7.92
CA ASN A 135 8.25 -0.55 6.92
C ASN A 135 7.77 -1.51 5.81
N GLU A 136 6.92 -2.47 6.15
CA GLU A 136 6.39 -3.43 5.18
C GLU A 136 5.34 -2.83 4.22
N ASP A 137 4.72 -1.71 4.60
CA ASP A 137 3.73 -0.99 3.79
C ASP A 137 4.38 0.12 2.95
N LEU A 138 5.68 0.37 3.13
CA LEU A 138 6.42 1.38 2.41
C LEU A 138 6.54 1.01 0.93
N LEU A 139 6.12 1.92 0.05
CA LEU A 139 6.40 1.83 -1.38
C LEU A 139 7.72 2.54 -1.69
N PHE A 140 7.77 3.85 -1.45
CA PHE A 140 8.98 4.64 -1.68
C PHE A 140 9.02 5.90 -0.82
N THR A 141 10.24 6.37 -0.62
CA THR A 141 10.53 7.63 0.05
C THR A 141 10.43 8.79 -0.95
N LEU A 142 9.77 9.85 -0.54
CA LEU A 142 9.67 11.09 -1.29
C LEU A 142 10.96 11.91 -1.13
N GLN A 143 11.29 12.68 -2.15
CA GLN A 143 12.33 13.69 -2.05
C GLN A 143 11.75 14.82 -1.19
N SER A 144 12.58 15.48 -0.38
CA SER A 144 12.13 16.43 0.65
C SER A 144 11.24 17.58 0.18
N ASN A 145 11.16 17.83 -1.14
CA ASN A 145 10.41 18.92 -1.73
C ASN A 145 9.26 18.44 -2.64
N ASP A 146 8.93 17.14 -2.64
CA ASP A 146 7.73 16.66 -3.31
C ASP A 146 6.49 17.12 -2.55
N ASP A 147 5.43 17.50 -3.27
CA ASP A 147 4.07 17.47 -2.71
C ASP A 147 3.61 16.01 -2.69
N PRO A 148 3.47 15.39 -1.51
CA PRO A 148 3.13 13.97 -1.41
C PRO A 148 1.80 13.63 -2.09
N ASP A 149 0.81 14.51 -1.95
CA ASP A 149 -0.54 14.27 -2.42
C ASP A 149 -0.58 14.36 -3.95
N LEU A 150 0.15 15.31 -4.55
CA LEU A 150 0.31 15.35 -6.02
C LEU A 150 1.02 14.09 -6.54
N VAL A 151 2.06 13.60 -5.87
CA VAL A 151 2.76 12.38 -6.31
C VAL A 151 1.83 11.16 -6.29
N VAL A 152 0.96 11.05 -5.29
CA VAL A 152 0.01 9.94 -5.25
C VAL A 152 -1.14 10.15 -6.23
N ASP A 153 -1.63 11.37 -6.40
CA ASP A 153 -2.65 11.69 -7.40
C ASP A 153 -2.15 11.34 -8.81
N ASP A 154 -0.93 11.77 -9.17
CA ASP A 154 -0.29 11.41 -10.44
C ASP A 154 -0.15 9.88 -10.58
N LEU A 155 0.17 9.17 -9.50
CA LEU A 155 0.33 7.71 -9.52
C LEU A 155 -0.98 7.00 -9.82
N VAL A 156 -2.05 7.44 -9.16
CA VAL A 156 -3.42 6.96 -9.29
C VAL A 156 -3.93 7.26 -10.69
N ASN A 157 -3.83 8.51 -11.15
CA ASN A 157 -4.28 8.96 -12.46
C ASN A 157 -3.49 8.28 -13.59
N ARG A 158 -2.17 8.15 -13.46
CA ARG A 158 -1.33 7.43 -14.42
C ARG A 158 -1.75 5.98 -14.56
N ARG A 159 -2.06 5.32 -13.45
CA ARG A 159 -2.47 3.92 -13.46
C ARG A 159 -3.87 3.77 -14.03
N GLN A 160 -4.79 4.68 -13.74
CA GLN A 160 -6.18 4.59 -14.20
C GLN A 160 -6.32 4.98 -15.67
N PHE A 161 -5.72 6.08 -16.10
CA PHE A 161 -5.87 6.66 -17.44
C PHE A 161 -4.48 6.84 -18.11
N PRO A 162 -3.91 5.75 -18.63
CA PRO A 162 -2.50 5.68 -19.00
C PRO A 162 -2.15 6.45 -20.28
N SER A 163 -3.15 6.64 -21.14
CA SER A 163 -3.04 7.36 -22.40
C SER A 163 -3.19 8.88 -22.20
N GLU A 164 -3.80 9.29 -21.09
CA GLU A 164 -4.07 10.70 -20.75
C GLU A 164 -3.00 11.28 -19.83
N ASN A 165 -2.35 10.43 -19.04
CA ASN A 165 -1.40 10.84 -18.01
C ASN A 165 -0.02 10.21 -18.28
N PRO A 166 1.07 11.02 -18.32
CA PRO A 166 2.42 10.51 -18.54
C PRO A 166 2.95 9.75 -17.31
N PRO A 167 3.89 8.80 -17.48
CA PRO A 167 4.55 8.16 -16.34
C PRO A 167 5.15 9.19 -15.39
N ILE A 168 5.12 8.90 -14.08
CA ILE A 168 5.74 9.77 -13.10
C ILE A 168 7.24 9.77 -13.32
N ILE A 169 7.82 10.96 -13.52
CA ILE A 169 9.26 11.13 -13.62
C ILE A 169 9.81 11.42 -12.24
N ARG A 170 10.75 10.60 -11.76
CA ARG A 170 11.40 10.82 -10.47
C ARG A 170 12.83 11.31 -10.67
N GLY A 171 13.04 12.63 -10.47
CA GLY A 171 14.38 13.26 -10.45
C GLY A 171 14.55 14.59 -11.20
N GLU A 172 13.58 15.50 -11.22
CA GLU A 172 13.73 16.87 -11.77
C GLU A 172 13.33 17.93 -10.72
N GLU A 173 13.69 19.20 -10.97
CA GLU A 173 13.80 20.33 -10.03
C GLU A 173 12.56 20.61 -9.15
N PRO A 174 12.79 21.11 -7.92
CA PRO A 174 11.77 21.24 -6.90
C PRO A 174 10.72 22.32 -7.25
N PRO A 175 9.41 22.02 -7.15
CA PRO A 175 8.42 23.05 -6.90
C PRO A 175 8.50 23.54 -5.44
N ASN A 176 8.08 24.78 -5.23
CA ASN A 176 8.16 25.45 -3.93
C ASN A 176 7.07 24.95 -2.97
N THR A 177 7.53 24.67 -1.75
CA THR A 177 6.81 24.54 -0.47
C THR A 177 5.94 23.31 -0.23
N PHE A 178 6.32 22.54 0.81
CA PHE A 178 5.44 21.65 1.57
C PHE A 178 4.73 22.46 2.66
N ALA A 179 3.40 22.36 2.72
CA ALA A 179 2.61 22.80 3.85
C ALA A 179 2.20 21.56 4.68
N GLU A 180 2.40 21.68 5.98
CA GLU A 180 2.19 20.65 6.99
C GLU A 180 0.77 20.06 6.97
N GLY A 181 0.70 18.73 6.91
CA GLY A 181 -0.12 17.98 7.88
C GLY A 181 -1.59 17.72 7.54
N LYS A 182 -1.88 16.98 6.45
CA LYS A 182 -3.06 16.08 6.38
C LYS A 182 -2.71 14.82 5.59
N ARG A 183 -2.98 13.63 6.16
CA ARG A 183 -2.88 12.36 5.42
C ARG A 183 -4.05 12.25 4.46
N VAL A 184 -3.79 12.20 3.16
CA VAL A 184 -4.81 11.93 2.14
C VAL A 184 -4.72 10.46 1.72
N TYR A 185 -5.88 9.78 1.65
CA TYR A 185 -5.98 8.38 1.26
C TYR A 185 -6.61 8.30 -0.12
N TYR A 186 -5.94 7.61 -1.04
CA TYR A 186 -6.43 7.36 -2.39
C TYR A 186 -6.89 5.91 -2.49
N ASP A 187 -8.16 5.68 -2.83
CA ASP A 187 -8.68 4.32 -3.05
C ASP A 187 -8.09 3.76 -4.35
N PHE A 188 -7.18 2.81 -4.19
CA PHE A 188 -6.48 2.18 -5.29
C PHE A 188 -7.15 0.88 -5.73
N SER A 189 -8.21 0.44 -5.03
CA SER A 189 -8.92 -0.82 -5.33
C SER A 189 -9.50 -0.80 -6.75
N GLY A 190 -10.17 0.30 -7.12
CA GLY A 190 -10.74 0.45 -8.47
C GLY A 190 -9.65 0.58 -9.55
N VAL A 191 -8.52 1.14 -9.18
CA VAL A 191 -7.35 1.39 -10.04
C VAL A 191 -6.57 0.10 -10.32
N LEU A 192 -6.51 -0.82 -9.36
CA LEU A 192 -5.97 -2.17 -9.57
C LEU A 192 -6.83 -2.98 -10.55
N ASN A 193 -8.16 -2.80 -10.49
CA ASN A 193 -9.13 -3.60 -11.23
C ASN A 193 -9.52 -2.99 -12.60
N ARG A 194 -8.84 -1.93 -13.08
CA ARG A 194 -9.18 -1.31 -14.37
C ARG A 194 -9.28 -2.31 -15.52
N TRP A 195 -8.40 -3.30 -15.55
CA TRP A 195 -8.41 -4.33 -16.58
C TRP A 195 -9.58 -5.30 -16.47
N GLN A 196 -10.14 -5.47 -15.27
CA GLN A 196 -11.37 -6.25 -15.08
C GLN A 196 -12.63 -5.49 -15.52
N LEU A 197 -12.57 -4.15 -15.55
CA LEU A 197 -13.69 -3.28 -15.96
C LEU A 197 -13.77 -3.12 -17.49
N GLU A 198 -12.65 -3.24 -18.20
CA GLU A 198 -12.61 -3.23 -19.67
C GLU A 198 -13.11 -4.56 -20.28
N GLU A 199 -13.17 -5.64 -19.49
CA GLU A 199 -13.59 -6.97 -19.93
C GLU A 199 -15.10 -7.24 -19.87
N THR A 200 -15.94 -6.35 -19.29
CA THR A 200 -17.40 -6.53 -19.38
C THR A 200 -17.85 -6.18 -20.79
N PRO A 201 -18.28 -7.15 -21.62
CA PRO A 201 -18.81 -6.83 -22.93
C PRO A 201 -20.12 -6.09 -22.69
N GLU A 202 -20.20 -4.86 -23.22
CA GLU A 202 -21.44 -4.12 -23.37
C GLU A 202 -22.46 -5.06 -24.03
N GLU A 203 -23.43 -5.53 -23.26
CA GLU A 203 -24.54 -6.35 -23.72
C GLU A 203 -25.35 -5.49 -24.69
N ARG A 204 -24.96 -5.51 -25.96
CA ARG A 204 -25.67 -4.82 -27.04
C ARG A 204 -27.11 -5.37 -27.02
N PRO A 205 -28.13 -4.54 -26.73
CA PRO A 205 -29.50 -5.00 -26.87
C PRO A 205 -29.71 -5.32 -28.35
N ALA A 206 -30.06 -6.57 -28.63
CA ALA A 206 -30.51 -6.98 -29.95
C ALA A 206 -31.79 -6.20 -30.28
N PHE A 207 -31.72 -5.36 -31.30
CA PHE A 207 -32.88 -4.82 -32.00
C PHE A 207 -33.05 -5.55 -33.33
#